data_AF-A0A933RNE0-F1
#
_entry.id   AF-A0A933RNE0-F1
#
_cell.length_a   1.000
_cell.length_b   1.000
_cell.length_c   1.000
_cell.angle_alpha   90.00
_cell.angle_beta   90.00
_cell.angle_gamma   90.00
#
_symmetry.space_group_name_H-M   'P 1'
#
loop_
_entity.id
_entity.type
_entity.pdbx_description
1 polymer ?
#
loop_
_entity_poly.entity_id
_entity_poly.type
_entity_poly.pdbx_seq_one_letter_code
_entity_poly.pdbx_strand_id
1 'polypeptide(L)'
;MDAVTYPNEGVQKMLSENFVALKSQCNFAKPTDMMKKYHVRWTPTFVILDPEGNPRHHMVGYMPPEELVAELALLRAMEKLDKGDFRAAIEQLREIADKNPNTDAAPQALFYLGVAGYKSSRDPKKLKETHLELKKKYPDNLWAKKSTPYGEIPG
;
A
#
# COMPACT_ATOMS: atom_id res chain seq x y z
N MET A 1 -16.80 3.53 7.71
CA MET A 1 -16.35 4.25 6.50
C MET A 1 -17.28 5.41 6.17
N ASP A 2 -18.59 5.18 5.98
CA ASP A 2 -19.54 6.22 5.52
C ASP A 2 -19.59 7.50 6.37
N ALA A 3 -19.44 7.41 7.70
CA ALA A 3 -19.53 8.57 8.57
C ALA A 3 -18.23 9.37 8.72
N VAL A 4 -17.07 8.75 8.46
CA VAL A 4 -15.75 9.34 8.82
C VAL A 4 -14.79 9.29 7.64
N THR A 5 -14.57 8.12 7.06
CA THR A 5 -13.56 7.92 6.01
C THR A 5 -13.97 8.49 4.66
N TYR A 6 -15.12 8.09 4.13
CA TYR A 6 -15.52 8.50 2.77
C TYR A 6 -15.89 9.99 2.62
N PRO A 7 -16.43 10.67 3.65
CA PRO A 7 -16.66 12.11 3.57
C PRO A 7 -15.38 12.95 3.57
N ASN A 8 -14.23 12.38 3.95
CA ASN A 8 -12.97 13.12 3.97
C ASN A 8 -12.54 13.54 2.55
N GLU A 9 -12.20 14.81 2.37
CA GLU A 9 -11.85 15.38 1.05
C GLU A 9 -10.63 14.70 0.40
N GLY A 10 -9.60 14.36 1.19
CA GLY A 10 -8.42 13.66 0.69
C GLY A 10 -8.76 12.26 0.16
N VAL A 11 -9.67 11.55 0.83
CA VAL A 11 -10.17 10.26 0.38
C VAL A 11 -11.00 10.41 -0.90
N GLN A 12 -11.90 11.40 -0.96
CA GLN A 12 -12.71 11.66 -2.14
C GLN A 12 -11.84 11.95 -3.36
N LYS A 13 -10.88 12.85 -3.21
CA LYS A 13 -9.94 13.21 -4.28
C LYS A 13 -9.11 12.01 -4.72
N MET A 14 -8.55 11.25 -3.77
CA MET A 14 -7.81 10.02 -4.07
C MET A 14 -8.66 9.07 -4.90
N LEU A 15 -9.90 8.78 -4.48
CA LEU A 15 -10.79 7.88 -5.21
C LEU A 15 -11.18 8.42 -6.58
N SER A 16 -11.60 9.68 -6.70
CA SER A 16 -12.13 10.24 -7.96
C SER A 16 -11.07 10.43 -9.05
N GLU A 17 -9.84 10.77 -8.67
CA GLU A 17 -8.76 11.04 -9.63
C GLU A 17 -8.01 9.77 -10.05
N ASN A 18 -8.06 8.72 -9.23
CA ASN A 18 -7.14 7.59 -9.36
C ASN A 18 -7.82 6.23 -9.50
N PHE A 19 -9.11 6.12 -9.17
CA PHE A 19 -9.83 4.85 -9.12
C PHE A 19 -11.26 4.97 -9.70
N VAL A 20 -11.82 3.83 -10.12
CA VAL A 20 -13.26 3.71 -10.36
C VAL A 20 -13.88 3.07 -9.11
N ALA A 21 -14.44 3.89 -8.22
CA ALA A 21 -14.98 3.44 -6.95
C ALA A 21 -16.38 2.81 -7.11
N LEU A 22 -16.55 1.57 -6.66
CA LEU A 22 -17.81 0.84 -6.67
C LEU A 22 -18.20 0.42 -5.25
N LYS A 23 -19.46 0.70 -4.86
CA LYS A 23 -20.03 0.25 -3.58
C LYS A 23 -20.94 -0.94 -3.82
N SER A 24 -20.53 -2.12 -3.35
CA SER A 24 -21.36 -3.34 -3.41
C SER A 24 -22.12 -3.52 -2.10
N GLN A 25 -23.39 -3.91 -2.20
CA GLN A 25 -24.14 -4.39 -1.05
C GLN A 25 -23.63 -5.77 -0.61
N CYS A 26 -23.69 -6.03 0.70
CA CYS A 26 -23.36 -7.31 1.30
C CYS A 26 -24.59 -7.89 2.00
N ASN A 27 -24.80 -9.20 1.89
CA ASN A 27 -25.86 -9.91 2.58
C ASN A 27 -25.31 -11.23 3.11
N PHE A 28 -25.14 -11.34 4.43
CA PHE A 28 -24.54 -12.53 5.05
C PHE A 28 -25.52 -13.72 5.17
N ALA A 29 -26.84 -13.48 5.13
CA ALA A 29 -27.83 -14.55 5.09
C ALA A 29 -27.94 -15.18 3.69
N LYS A 30 -27.75 -14.37 2.65
CA LYS A 30 -27.72 -14.80 1.23
C LYS A 30 -26.56 -14.11 0.51
N PRO A 31 -25.34 -14.66 0.58
CA PRO A 31 -24.15 -14.04 -0.02
C PRO A 31 -24.33 -13.71 -1.50
N THR A 32 -23.97 -12.47 -1.86
CA THR A 32 -24.05 -11.97 -3.24
C THR A 32 -22.96 -12.60 -4.11
N ASP A 33 -23.09 -12.52 -5.43
CA ASP A 33 -22.09 -13.06 -6.35
C ASP A 33 -20.74 -12.33 -6.21
N MET A 34 -20.75 -11.03 -5.92
CA MET A 34 -19.54 -10.28 -5.61
C MET A 34 -18.87 -10.76 -4.31
N MET A 35 -19.65 -11.04 -3.26
CA MET A 35 -19.11 -11.59 -2.02
C MET A 35 -18.45 -12.95 -2.24
N LYS A 36 -19.07 -13.83 -3.05
CA LYS A 36 -18.50 -15.14 -3.39
C LYS A 36 -17.25 -15.01 -4.25
N LYS A 37 -17.31 -14.20 -5.32
CA LYS A 37 -16.23 -13.99 -6.28
C LYS A 37 -14.96 -13.46 -5.62
N TYR A 38 -15.11 -12.50 -4.71
CA TYR A 38 -13.98 -11.85 -4.04
C TYR A 38 -13.76 -12.31 -2.60
N HIS A 39 -14.39 -13.42 -2.20
CA HIS A 39 -14.23 -14.05 -0.89
C HIS A 39 -14.45 -13.09 0.30
N VAL A 40 -15.45 -12.22 0.22
CA VAL A 40 -15.77 -11.24 1.26
C VAL A 40 -16.31 -11.96 2.50
N ARG A 41 -15.56 -11.92 3.61
CA ARG A 41 -15.92 -12.57 4.88
C ARG A 41 -16.57 -11.64 5.89
N TRP A 42 -16.25 -10.34 5.85
CA TRP A 42 -16.71 -9.36 6.83
C TRP A 42 -16.81 -7.97 6.21
N THR A 43 -17.47 -7.04 6.89
CA THR A 43 -17.59 -5.64 6.43
C THR A 43 -17.01 -4.64 7.43
N PRO A 44 -16.44 -3.52 6.95
CA PRO A 44 -16.19 -3.21 5.54
C PRO A 44 -15.04 -4.06 4.97
N THR A 45 -15.07 -4.32 3.67
CA THR A 45 -13.97 -4.95 2.91
C THR A 45 -13.70 -4.12 1.66
N PHE A 46 -12.43 -3.90 1.36
CA PHE A 46 -11.96 -3.28 0.13
C PHE A 46 -11.28 -4.33 -0.72
N VAL A 47 -11.63 -4.36 -2.00
CA VAL A 47 -10.99 -5.20 -3.00
C VAL A 47 -10.50 -4.28 -4.10
N ILE A 48 -9.19 -4.21 -4.27
CA ILE A 48 -8.57 -3.44 -5.35
C ILE A 48 -8.36 -4.40 -6.51
N LEU A 49 -8.92 -4.03 -7.66
CA LEU A 49 -8.92 -4.84 -8.87
C LEU A 49 -7.97 -4.23 -9.90
N ASP A 50 -7.35 -5.09 -10.70
CA ASP A 50 -6.75 -4.65 -11.97
C ASP A 50 -7.85 -4.40 -13.03
N PRO A 51 -7.51 -3.80 -14.20
CA PRO A 51 -8.47 -3.54 -15.26
C PRO A 51 -9.20 -4.79 -15.78
N GLU A 52 -8.60 -5.97 -15.66
CA GLU A 52 -9.17 -7.26 -16.02
C GLU A 52 -10.14 -7.81 -14.95
N GLY A 53 -10.22 -7.15 -13.79
CA GLY A 53 -11.13 -7.48 -12.69
C GLY A 53 -10.59 -8.54 -11.73
N ASN A 54 -9.29 -8.83 -11.77
CA ASN A 54 -8.62 -9.73 -10.83
C ASN A 54 -8.25 -8.98 -9.54
N PRO A 55 -8.39 -9.63 -8.37
CA PRO A 55 -8.01 -9.01 -7.11
C PRO A 55 -6.49 -8.84 -7.00
N ARG A 56 -6.04 -7.60 -6.86
CA ARG A 56 -4.65 -7.22 -6.56
C ARG A 56 -4.42 -7.08 -5.06
N HIS A 57 -5.42 -6.58 -4.34
CA HIS A 57 -5.32 -6.34 -2.92
C HIS A 57 -6.67 -6.50 -2.22
N HIS A 58 -6.65 -6.93 -0.97
CA HIS A 58 -7.83 -7.21 -0.18
C HIS A 58 -7.63 -6.76 1.28
N MET A 59 -8.46 -5.82 1.75
CA MET A 59 -8.35 -5.22 3.07
C MET A 59 -9.68 -5.39 3.81
N VAL A 60 -9.62 -5.74 5.09
CA VAL A 60 -10.81 -5.97 5.92
C VAL A 60 -10.77 -5.06 7.13
N GLY A 61 -11.91 -4.47 7.47
CA GLY A 61 -12.06 -3.64 8.65
C GLY A 61 -12.05 -2.15 8.35
N TYR A 62 -12.38 -1.38 9.39
CA TYR A 62 -12.38 0.08 9.33
C TYR A 62 -10.96 0.61 9.06
N MET A 63 -10.88 1.66 8.26
CA MET A 63 -9.63 2.37 7.99
C MET A 63 -9.84 3.88 8.15
N PRO A 64 -9.03 4.58 8.97
CA PRO A 64 -9.04 6.04 9.05
C PRO A 64 -8.74 6.70 7.70
N PRO A 65 -9.14 7.97 7.48
CA PRO A 65 -8.89 8.67 6.22
C PRO A 65 -7.43 8.68 5.78
N GLU A 66 -6.51 9.02 6.68
CA GLU A 66 -5.08 9.12 6.38
C GLU A 66 -4.49 7.76 5.98
N GLU A 67 -4.82 6.70 6.73
CA GLU A 67 -4.42 5.33 6.41
C GLU A 67 -4.94 4.89 5.04
N LEU A 68 -6.20 5.18 4.71
CA LEU A 68 -6.77 4.78 3.42
C LEU A 68 -6.10 5.51 2.26
N VAL A 69 -5.82 6.81 2.40
CA VAL A 69 -5.11 7.57 1.36
C VAL A 69 -3.70 7.03 1.16
N ALA A 70 -2.97 6.78 2.26
CA ALA A 70 -1.60 6.29 2.19
C ALA A 70 -1.52 4.86 1.62
N GLU A 71 -2.44 3.97 2.00
CA GLU A 71 -2.52 2.62 1.47
C GLU A 71 -2.86 2.62 -0.03
N LEU A 72 -3.84 3.42 -0.47
CA LEU A 72 -4.17 3.52 -1.89
C LEU A 72 -3.02 4.11 -2.72
N ALA A 73 -2.28 5.07 -2.18
CA ALA A 73 -1.07 5.60 -2.81
C ALA A 73 0.01 4.51 -2.93
N LEU A 74 0.21 3.73 -1.86
CA LEU A 74 1.16 2.62 -1.85
C LEU A 74 0.81 1.57 -2.91
N LEU A 75 -0.46 1.17 -3.02
CA LEU A 75 -0.89 0.20 -4.04
C LEU A 75 -0.61 0.68 -5.48
N ARG A 76 -0.76 1.99 -5.74
CA ARG A 76 -0.41 2.59 -7.03
C ARG A 76 1.11 2.57 -7.27
N ALA A 77 1.91 2.89 -6.25
CA ALA A 77 3.35 2.82 -6.35
C ALA A 77 3.84 1.37 -6.59
N MET A 78 3.18 0.39 -5.98
CA MET A 78 3.42 -1.03 -6.21
C MET A 78 3.06 -1.44 -7.64
N GLU A 79 1.97 -0.93 -8.21
CA GLU A 79 1.64 -1.17 -9.62
C GLU A 79 2.74 -0.64 -10.56
N LYS A 80 3.32 0.53 -10.29
CA LYS A 80 4.47 1.06 -11.04
C LYS A 80 5.69 0.17 -10.91
N LEU A 81 5.96 -0.31 -9.70
CA LEU A 81 7.05 -1.24 -9.43
C LEU A 81 6.88 -2.56 -10.21
N ASP A 82 5.67 -3.10 -10.26
CA ASP A 82 5.34 -4.34 -10.98
C ASP A 82 5.49 -4.16 -12.50
N LYS A 83 5.17 -2.98 -13.02
CA LYS A 83 5.38 -2.60 -14.43
C LYS A 83 6.84 -2.29 -14.78
N GLY A 84 7.74 -2.29 -13.81
CA GLY A 84 9.16 -1.96 -14.00
C GLY A 84 9.44 -0.46 -14.17
N ASP A 85 8.45 0.42 -13.92
CA ASP A 85 8.63 1.87 -13.91
C ASP A 85 9.27 2.29 -12.58
N PHE A 86 10.54 1.91 -12.39
CA PHE A 86 11.25 2.10 -11.13
C PHE A 86 11.41 3.58 -10.78
N ARG A 87 11.52 4.47 -11.77
CA ARG A 87 11.62 5.91 -11.54
C ARG A 87 10.36 6.44 -10.86
N ALA A 88 9.18 6.18 -11.43
CA ALA A 88 7.92 6.62 -10.84
C ALA A 88 7.63 5.93 -9.50
N ALA A 89 7.96 4.62 -9.38
CA ALA A 89 7.80 3.90 -8.13
C ALA A 89 8.65 4.51 -7.00
N ILE A 90 9.93 4.79 -7.25
CA ILE A 90 10.85 5.41 -6.28
C ILE A 90 10.31 6.77 -5.82
N GLU A 91 9.86 7.60 -6.76
CA GLU A 91 9.30 8.93 -6.46
C GLU A 91 8.07 8.82 -5.54
N GLN A 92 7.11 7.97 -5.89
CA GLN A 92 5.88 7.79 -5.11
C GLN A 92 6.14 7.13 -3.75
N LEU A 93 7.00 6.12 -3.68
CA LEU A 93 7.32 5.43 -2.42
C LEU A 93 8.02 6.38 -1.43
N ARG A 94 8.91 7.25 -1.93
CA ARG A 94 9.53 8.30 -1.11
C ARG A 94 8.49 9.31 -0.64
N GLU A 95 7.61 9.75 -1.53
CA GLU A 95 6.54 10.70 -1.18
C GLU A 95 5.64 10.16 -0.07
N ILE A 96 5.22 8.89 -0.14
CA ILE A 96 4.38 8.24 0.90
C ILE A 96 5.13 8.20 2.23
N ALA A 97 6.39 7.78 2.23
CA ALA A 97 7.20 7.70 3.45
C ALA A 97 7.42 9.07 4.12
N ASP A 98 7.49 10.15 3.33
CA ASP A 98 7.75 11.50 3.82
C ASP A 98 6.45 12.22 4.23
N LYS A 99 5.35 12.05 3.49
CA LYS A 99 4.08 12.74 3.73
C LYS A 99 3.15 12.01 4.69
N ASN A 100 3.26 10.69 4.81
CA ASN A 100 2.39 9.87 5.65
C ASN A 100 3.16 9.07 6.72
N PRO A 101 4.13 9.68 7.44
CA PRO A 101 5.09 8.93 8.25
C PRO A 101 4.45 8.17 9.42
N ASN A 102 3.23 8.52 9.82
CA ASN A 102 2.53 7.89 10.94
C ASN A 102 1.58 6.77 10.52
N THR A 103 1.53 6.44 9.22
CA THR A 103 0.65 5.40 8.67
C THR A 103 1.35 4.05 8.57
N ASP A 104 0.58 2.96 8.50
CA ASP A 104 1.14 1.62 8.29
C ASP A 104 1.78 1.47 6.89
N ALA A 105 1.35 2.30 5.93
CA ALA A 105 1.88 2.32 4.57
C ALA A 105 3.31 2.87 4.50
N ALA A 106 3.71 3.81 5.36
CA ALA A 106 5.04 4.43 5.30
C ALA A 106 6.23 3.47 5.48
N PRO A 107 6.29 2.60 6.51
CA PRO A 107 7.37 1.63 6.62
C PRO A 107 7.34 0.59 5.48
N GLN A 108 6.16 0.27 4.93
CA GLN A 108 6.07 -0.55 3.74
C GLN A 108 6.66 0.16 2.51
N ALA A 109 6.34 1.44 2.34
CA ALA A 109 6.81 2.26 1.24
C ALA A 109 8.34 2.38 1.26
N LEU A 110 8.93 2.62 2.43
CA LEU A 110 10.39 2.61 2.60
C LEU A 110 10.99 1.26 2.19
N PHE A 111 10.44 0.15 2.67
CA PHE A 111 10.95 -1.17 2.30
C PHE A 111 10.99 -1.36 0.77
N TYR A 112 9.90 -1.04 0.08
CA TYR A 112 9.83 -1.17 -1.37
C TYR A 112 10.64 -0.11 -2.11
N LEU A 113 10.91 1.05 -1.51
CA LEU A 113 11.82 2.06 -2.06
C LEU A 113 13.23 1.49 -2.22
N GLY A 114 13.73 0.77 -1.21
CA GLY A 114 15.00 0.06 -1.28
C GLY A 114 15.00 -1.00 -2.37
N VAL A 115 13.92 -1.79 -2.46
CA VAL A 115 13.75 -2.83 -3.51
C VAL A 115 13.76 -2.21 -4.91
N ALA A 116 13.03 -1.11 -5.10
CA ALA A 116 12.97 -0.40 -6.37
C ALA A 116 14.34 0.19 -6.75
N GLY A 117 15.03 0.82 -5.78
CA GLY A 117 16.37 1.36 -5.97
C GLY A 117 17.40 0.30 -6.33
N TYR A 118 17.34 -0.88 -5.69
CA TYR A 118 18.18 -2.02 -6.06
C TYR A 118 17.83 -2.54 -7.45
N LYS A 119 16.55 -2.73 -7.78
CA LYS A 119 16.14 -3.23 -9.10
C LYS A 119 16.57 -2.29 -10.23
N SER A 120 16.54 -0.97 -10.01
CA SER A 120 16.93 0.02 -11.03
C SER A 120 18.44 0.17 -11.19
N SER A 121 19.21 0.11 -10.09
CA SER A 121 20.65 0.40 -10.10
C SER A 121 21.55 -0.84 -10.04
N ARG A 122 21.01 -1.98 -9.60
CA ARG A 122 21.74 -3.18 -9.18
C ARG A 122 22.70 -2.96 -8.01
N ASP A 123 22.58 -1.83 -7.31
CA ASP A 123 23.40 -1.49 -6.15
C ASP A 123 22.76 -2.04 -4.85
N PRO A 124 23.35 -3.08 -4.21
CA PRO A 124 22.83 -3.63 -2.97
C PRO A 124 22.87 -2.63 -1.80
N LYS A 125 23.67 -1.55 -1.88
CA LYS A 125 23.70 -0.51 -0.84
C LYS A 125 22.34 0.17 -0.65
N LYS A 126 21.51 0.24 -1.71
CA LYS A 126 20.14 0.78 -1.62
C LYS A 126 19.25 0.02 -0.63
N LEU A 127 19.41 -1.30 -0.56
CA LEU A 127 18.70 -2.15 0.40
C LEU A 127 19.18 -1.89 1.83
N LYS A 128 20.50 -1.74 2.00
CA LYS A 128 21.12 -1.47 3.31
C LYS A 128 20.72 -0.09 3.85
N GLU A 129 20.82 0.95 3.03
CA GLU A 129 20.38 2.32 3.36
C GLU A 129 18.93 2.32 3.88
N THR A 130 18.06 1.60 3.18
CA THR A 130 16.66 1.45 3.56
C THR A 130 16.47 0.70 4.88
N HIS A 131 17.22 -0.38 5.13
CA HIS A 131 17.19 -1.08 6.41
C HIS A 131 17.55 -0.17 7.58
N LEU A 132 18.60 0.64 7.42
CA LEU A 132 19.02 1.60 8.44
C LEU A 132 17.95 2.67 8.69
N GLU A 133 17.32 3.18 7.63
CA GLU A 133 16.21 4.14 7.74
C GLU A 133 15.00 3.52 8.45
N LEU A 134 14.61 2.29 8.10
CA LEU A 134 13.52 1.55 8.73
C LEU A 134 13.77 1.29 10.22
N LYS A 135 14.96 0.81 10.59
CA LYS A 135 15.31 0.62 12.01
C LYS A 135 15.29 1.91 12.81
N LYS A 136 15.68 3.03 12.19
CA LYS A 136 15.70 4.34 12.86
C LYS A 136 14.28 4.90 13.05
N LYS A 137 13.44 4.86 12.03
CA LYS A 137 12.10 5.48 12.05
C LYS A 137 11.00 4.57 12.61
N TYR A 138 11.13 3.25 12.40
CA TYR A 138 10.10 2.26 12.69
C TYR A 138 10.68 1.00 13.35
N PRO A 139 11.40 1.12 14.49
CA PRO A 139 12.20 0.04 15.06
C PRO A 139 11.41 -1.25 15.33
N ASP A 140 10.15 -1.14 15.75
CA ASP A 140 9.32 -2.29 16.13
C ASP A 140 8.37 -2.76 15.03
N ASN A 141 8.38 -2.11 13.86
CA ASN A 141 7.46 -2.42 12.75
C ASN A 141 7.87 -3.70 12.00
N LEU A 142 6.88 -4.38 11.41
CA LEU A 142 7.08 -5.61 10.64
C LEU A 142 8.05 -5.42 9.46
N TRP A 143 8.03 -4.28 8.77
CA TRP A 143 8.90 -4.03 7.62
C TRP A 143 10.36 -3.80 8.02
N ALA A 144 10.62 -3.20 9.18
CA ALA A 144 11.96 -3.17 9.75
C ALA A 144 12.47 -4.59 10.02
N LYS A 145 11.64 -5.46 10.61
CA LYS A 145 11.99 -6.89 10.83
C LYS A 145 12.25 -7.62 9.51
N LYS A 146 11.40 -7.45 8.49
CA LYS A 146 11.57 -8.05 7.16
C LYS A 146 12.86 -7.58 6.47
N SER A 147 13.30 -6.35 6.71
CA SER A 147 14.52 -5.79 6.11
C SER A 147 15.83 -6.26 6.77
N THR A 148 15.78 -7.05 7.85
CA THR A 148 16.97 -7.48 8.62
C THR A 148 18.10 -8.08 7.75
N PRO A 149 17.83 -8.95 6.74
CA PRO A 149 18.89 -9.48 5.89
C PRO A 149 19.69 -8.42 5.12
N TYR A 150 19.12 -7.22 4.90
CA TYR A 150 19.80 -6.15 4.18
C TYR A 150 20.86 -5.44 5.03
N GLY A 151 20.83 -5.59 6.35
CA GLY A 151 21.84 -5.05 7.26
C GLY A 151 23.23 -5.70 7.08
N GLU A 152 23.25 -6.95 6.64
CA GLU A 152 24.47 -7.77 6.47
C GLU A 152 25.23 -7.45 5.17
N ILE A 153 24.67 -6.62 4.29
CA ILE A 153 25.32 -6.22 3.04
C ILE A 153 26.63 -5.47 3.36
N PRO A 154 27.79 -5.85 2.79
CA PRO A 154 29.05 -5.13 3.02
C PRO A 154 28.98 -3.65 2.59
N GLY A 155 29.79 -2.81 3.25
CA GLY A 155 29.87 -1.36 2.98
C GLY A 155 30.53 -1.01 1.67
#